data_AF-A0A6L9IXE7-F1
#
_entry.id   AF-A0A6L9IXE7-F1
#
_cell.length_a   1.000
_cell.length_b   1.000
_cell.length_c   1.000
_cell.angle_alpha   90.00
_cell.angle_beta   90.00
_cell.angle_gamma   90.00
#
_symmetry.space_group_name_H-M   'P 1'
#
loop_
_entity.id
_entity.type
_entity.pdbx_description
1 polymer ?
#
loop_
_entity_poly.entity_id
_entity_poly.type
_entity_poly.pdbx_seq_one_letter_code
_entity_poly.pdbx_strand_id
1 'polypeptide(L)'
;MDETLLRPPNDTITPEEWQQTPTSVQHWIGELRAEVKQLRETVEQLQEIVNRNSQNSSQPPSQDRPEQKPAKEPSGPPRKRGGQPGHRGHHRTLVDDVDEVVIHKPTSCTGCGTLLLGDDPAPYRHQVTELPIVKPIVIEHQVHRLECPCCGQSNRGELLPEVASSWFGPNVISLVGLLMGRYRLSKRQVTHLLAECFA
;
A
#
# COMPACT_ATOMS: atom_id res chain seq x y z
N MET A 1 46.32 37.75 -14.99
CA MET A 1 46.41 38.47 -13.71
C MET A 1 44.99 38.77 -13.30
N ASP A 2 44.54 38.22 -12.17
CA ASP A 2 43.15 38.25 -11.73
C ASP A 2 42.76 39.68 -11.33
N GLU A 3 41.80 40.27 -12.03
CA GLU A 3 41.37 41.67 -11.92
C GLU A 3 40.78 42.00 -10.54
N THR A 4 40.42 40.96 -9.77
CA THR A 4 39.92 41.05 -8.40
C THR A 4 40.98 41.39 -7.35
N LEU A 5 42.28 41.25 -7.67
CA LEU A 5 43.38 41.53 -6.74
C LEU A 5 43.80 43.01 -6.74
N LEU A 6 43.36 43.81 -7.71
CA LEU A 6 43.80 45.20 -7.89
C LEU A 6 43.02 46.22 -7.04
N ARG A 7 41.94 45.81 -6.36
CA ARG A 7 41.06 46.72 -5.61
C ARG A 7 41.07 46.41 -4.11
N PRO A 8 41.21 47.41 -3.23
CA PRO A 8 41.17 47.20 -1.80
C PRO A 8 39.85 46.56 -1.38
N PRO A 9 39.88 45.70 -0.35
CA PRO A 9 38.72 44.91 -0.01
C PRO A 9 37.56 45.75 0.53
N ASN A 10 37.84 46.87 1.18
CA ASN A 10 36.81 47.78 1.66
C ASN A 10 37.32 49.22 1.59
N ASP A 11 36.43 50.19 1.69
CA ASP A 11 36.77 51.62 1.61
C ASP A 11 37.62 52.10 2.80
N THR A 12 37.78 51.24 3.81
CA THR A 12 38.63 51.46 4.98
C THR A 12 40.11 51.17 4.73
N ILE A 13 40.47 50.53 3.60
CA ILE A 13 41.85 50.24 3.23
C ILE A 13 42.18 51.09 2.01
N THR A 14 43.15 51.99 2.16
CA THR A 14 43.57 52.83 1.04
C THR A 14 44.24 51.98 -0.05
N PRO A 15 44.17 52.41 -1.33
CA PRO A 15 44.85 51.71 -2.42
C PRO A 15 46.35 51.53 -2.19
N GLU A 16 46.99 52.50 -1.50
CA GLU A 16 48.42 52.47 -1.17
C GLU A 16 48.74 51.42 -0.09
N GLU A 17 47.92 51.32 0.96
CA GLU A 17 48.04 50.27 1.99
C GLU A 17 47.80 48.87 1.39
N TRP A 18 46.88 48.77 0.43
CA TRP A 18 46.60 47.52 -0.26
C TRP A 18 47.77 47.04 -1.11
N GLN A 19 48.42 47.96 -1.85
CA GLN A 19 49.61 47.62 -2.65
C GLN A 19 50.80 47.15 -1.82
N GLN A 20 50.92 47.59 -0.57
CA GLN A 20 51.97 47.14 0.36
C GLN A 20 51.64 45.82 1.07
N THR A 21 50.41 45.31 0.92
CA THR A 21 49.98 44.06 1.54
C THR A 21 50.66 42.87 0.85
N PRO A 22 51.16 41.87 1.59
CA PRO A 22 51.74 40.67 1.00
C PRO A 22 50.76 39.96 0.05
N THR A 23 51.26 39.51 -1.10
CA THR A 23 50.44 38.92 -2.17
C THR A 23 49.67 37.68 -1.71
N SER A 24 50.22 36.91 -0.78
CA SER A 24 49.54 35.75 -0.16
C SER A 24 48.28 36.15 0.61
N VAL A 25 48.30 37.30 1.29
CA VAL A 25 47.15 37.84 2.02
C VAL A 25 46.10 38.39 1.06
N GLN A 26 46.52 39.04 -0.02
CA GLN A 26 45.61 39.50 -1.08
C GLN A 26 44.86 38.34 -1.75
N HIS A 27 45.58 37.26 -2.08
CA HIS A 27 44.98 36.03 -2.62
C HIS A 27 43.97 35.40 -1.66
N TRP A 28 44.34 35.23 -0.38
CA TRP A 28 43.46 34.66 0.63
C TRP A 28 42.16 35.47 0.81
N ILE A 29 42.26 36.80 0.80
CA ILE A 29 41.09 37.69 0.86
C ILE A 29 40.20 37.55 -0.39
N GLY A 30 40.81 37.37 -1.57
CA GLY A 30 40.09 37.11 -2.82
C GLY A 30 39.30 35.79 -2.77
N GLU A 31 39.93 34.72 -2.30
CA GLU A 31 39.30 33.40 -2.13
C GLU A 31 38.12 33.45 -1.15
N LEU A 32 38.31 34.06 0.02
CA LEU A 32 37.25 34.22 1.02
C LEU A 32 36.05 35.01 0.47
N ARG A 33 36.27 36.00 -0.39
CA ARG A 33 35.18 36.78 -1.01
C ARG A 33 34.39 35.96 -2.01
N ALA A 34 35.08 35.16 -2.82
CA ALA A 34 34.43 34.27 -3.76
C ALA A 34 33.53 33.26 -3.01
N GLU A 35 34.04 32.70 -1.91
CA GLU A 35 33.29 31.77 -1.06
C GLU A 35 32.08 32.45 -0.40
N VAL A 36 32.25 33.65 0.18
CA VAL A 36 31.14 34.41 0.76
C VAL A 36 30.06 34.74 -0.26
N LYS A 37 30.44 35.07 -1.50
CA LYS A 37 29.48 35.31 -2.59
C LYS A 37 28.69 34.05 -2.91
N GLN A 38 29.39 32.92 -3.08
CA GLN A 38 28.76 31.63 -3.38
C GLN A 38 27.82 31.16 -2.25
N LEU A 39 28.22 31.35 -0.99
CA LEU A 39 27.38 31.03 0.16
C LEU A 39 26.13 31.90 0.21
N ARG A 40 26.24 33.20 -0.08
CA ARG A 40 25.07 34.10 -0.12
C ARG A 40 24.08 33.70 -1.21
N GLU A 41 24.55 33.39 -2.42
CA GLU A 41 23.71 32.92 -3.53
C GLU A 41 23.01 31.60 -3.17
N THR A 42 23.72 30.67 -2.53
CA THR A 42 23.16 29.38 -2.09
C THR A 42 22.09 29.57 -1.02
N VAL A 43 22.32 30.47 -0.05
CA VAL A 43 21.34 30.77 1.01
C VAL A 43 20.08 31.38 0.40
N GLU A 44 20.20 32.31 -0.55
CA GLU A 44 19.05 32.93 -1.21
C GLU A 44 18.20 31.89 -1.97
N GLN A 45 18.83 31.00 -2.73
CA GLN A 45 18.16 29.92 -3.45
C GLN A 45 17.45 28.94 -2.50
N LEU A 46 18.11 28.54 -1.41
CA LEU A 46 17.51 27.66 -0.41
C LEU A 46 16.32 28.33 0.29
N GLN A 47 16.42 29.62 0.60
CA GLN A 47 15.35 30.39 1.22
C GLN A 47 14.12 30.47 0.31
N GLU A 48 14.32 30.67 -1.01
CA GLU A 48 13.25 30.68 -2.00
C GLU A 48 12.56 29.31 -2.11
N ILE A 49 13.33 28.22 -2.10
CA ILE A 49 12.80 26.85 -2.13
C ILE A 49 11.97 26.55 -0.88
N VAL A 50 12.43 26.95 0.30
CA VAL A 50 11.75 26.66 1.59
C VAL A 50 10.47 27.45 1.75
N ASN A 51 10.43 28.70 1.28
CA ASN A 51 9.26 29.58 1.43
C ASN A 51 8.16 29.36 0.39
N ARG A 52 8.38 28.46 -0.57
CA ARG A 52 7.42 28.16 -1.63
C ARG A 52 6.26 27.32 -1.10
N ASN A 53 5.04 27.83 -1.22
CA ASN A 53 3.79 27.19 -0.80
C ASN A 53 2.68 27.41 -1.85
N SER A 54 1.51 26.81 -1.66
CA SER A 54 0.37 26.93 -2.59
C SER A 54 -0.23 28.35 -2.67
N GLN A 55 0.14 29.26 -1.77
CA GLN A 55 -0.35 30.64 -1.75
C GLN A 55 0.53 31.58 -2.59
N ASN A 56 1.83 31.29 -2.69
CA ASN A 56 2.80 32.13 -3.41
C ASN A 56 3.40 31.45 -4.65
N SER A 57 3.08 30.19 -4.91
CA SER A 57 3.43 29.49 -6.14
C SER A 57 2.21 28.72 -6.64
N SER A 58 2.01 28.63 -7.95
CA SER A 58 0.87 27.93 -8.59
C SER A 58 0.91 26.39 -8.39
N GLN A 59 1.49 25.91 -7.29
CA GLN A 59 1.51 24.53 -6.85
C GLN A 59 0.21 24.16 -6.13
N PRO A 60 -0.26 22.91 -6.25
CA PRO A 60 -1.45 22.46 -5.58
C PRO A 60 -1.24 22.34 -4.05
N PRO A 61 -2.27 22.61 -3.21
CA PRO A 61 -2.22 22.52 -1.74
C PRO A 61 -1.88 21.12 -1.18
N SER A 62 -1.88 20.10 -2.04
CA SER A 62 -1.44 18.74 -1.70
C SER A 62 0.07 18.64 -1.52
N GLN A 63 0.85 19.59 -2.04
CA GLN A 63 2.32 19.64 -1.89
C GLN A 63 2.81 20.54 -0.75
N ASP A 64 1.91 21.27 -0.07
CA ASP A 64 2.28 22.02 1.13
C ASP A 64 2.74 21.08 2.25
N ARG A 65 3.80 21.46 2.95
CA ARG A 65 4.30 20.72 4.11
C ARG A 65 3.21 20.66 5.19
N PRO A 66 3.05 19.54 5.92
CA PRO A 66 1.99 19.39 6.93
C PRO A 66 1.96 20.51 7.98
N GLU A 67 3.14 21.05 8.31
CA GLU A 67 3.35 22.15 9.27
C GLU A 67 2.74 23.49 8.82
N GLN A 68 2.49 23.68 7.52
CA GLN A 68 1.95 24.92 6.95
C GLN A 68 0.41 24.90 6.81
N LYS A 69 -0.25 23.78 7.12
CA LYS A 69 -1.72 23.70 7.07
C LYS A 69 -2.29 24.24 8.39
N PRO A 70 -3.01 25.38 8.37
CA PRO A 70 -3.69 25.85 9.57
C PRO A 70 -4.67 24.76 10.04
N ALA A 71 -4.56 24.39 11.32
CA ALA A 71 -5.47 23.42 11.92
C ALA A 71 -6.89 23.99 11.85
N LYS A 72 -7.79 23.28 11.17
CA LYS A 72 -9.21 23.65 11.16
C LYS A 72 -9.79 23.34 12.54
N GLU A 73 -10.20 24.37 13.25
CA GLU A 73 -11.01 24.20 14.46
C GLU A 73 -12.32 23.48 14.10
N PRO A 74 -12.70 22.41 14.80
CA PRO A 74 -13.96 21.72 14.54
C PRO A 74 -15.12 22.66 14.87
N SER A 75 -15.89 23.05 13.86
CA SER A 75 -17.08 23.87 14.04
C SER A 75 -18.29 23.00 14.41
N GLY A 76 -18.78 23.15 15.63
CA GLY A 76 -20.11 22.71 16.05
C GLY A 76 -20.17 21.62 17.14
N PRO A 77 -21.37 21.37 17.69
CA PRO A 77 -21.59 20.40 18.74
C PRO A 77 -21.32 18.96 18.27
N PRO A 78 -20.98 18.04 19.20
CA PRO A 78 -20.72 16.65 18.88
C PRO A 78 -21.92 16.03 18.16
N ARG A 79 -21.67 15.47 16.98
CA ARG A 79 -22.72 14.84 16.17
C ARG A 79 -23.26 13.60 16.87
N LYS A 80 -24.58 13.43 16.87
CA LYS A 80 -25.24 12.20 17.32
C LYS A 80 -24.79 11.03 16.44
N ARG A 81 -24.66 9.83 17.02
CA ARG A 81 -24.38 8.59 16.27
C ARG A 81 -25.49 8.36 15.24
N GLY A 82 -25.12 8.12 13.99
CA GLY A 82 -26.04 7.83 12.89
C GLY A 82 -25.77 8.67 11.64
N GLY A 83 -26.41 8.30 10.54
CA GLY A 83 -26.43 9.12 9.32
C GLY A 83 -27.17 10.45 9.54
N GLN A 84 -26.99 11.40 8.63
CA GLN A 84 -27.74 12.65 8.67
C GLN A 84 -29.25 12.38 8.50
N PRO A 85 -30.13 13.21 9.08
CA PRO A 85 -31.58 13.10 8.87
C PRO A 85 -31.92 13.05 7.37
N GLY A 86 -32.71 12.05 6.96
CA GLY A 86 -33.11 11.84 5.56
C GLY A 86 -32.23 10.87 4.77
N HIS A 87 -31.08 10.42 5.30
CA HIS A 87 -30.25 9.42 4.63
C HIS A 87 -30.80 8.01 4.83
N ARG A 88 -31.05 7.30 3.72
CA ARG A 88 -31.43 5.90 3.75
C ARG A 88 -30.24 5.07 4.22
N GLY A 89 -30.43 4.30 5.29
CA GLY A 89 -29.41 3.36 5.76
C GLY A 89 -29.16 2.26 4.73
N HIS A 90 -27.91 2.04 4.37
CA HIS A 90 -27.48 0.86 3.61
C HIS A 90 -27.08 -0.24 4.58
N HIS A 91 -27.72 -1.39 4.44
CA HIS A 91 -27.38 -2.61 5.17
C HIS A 91 -27.08 -3.72 4.18
N ARG A 92 -26.32 -4.73 4.61
CA ARG A 92 -26.14 -5.95 3.82
C ARG A 92 -27.48 -6.66 3.70
N THR A 93 -27.84 -7.06 2.49
CA THR A 93 -29.02 -7.90 2.25
C THR A 93 -28.77 -9.27 2.85
N LEU A 94 -29.72 -9.77 3.65
CA LEU A 94 -29.68 -11.13 4.17
C LEU A 94 -29.95 -12.13 3.04
N VAL A 95 -29.27 -13.26 3.07
CA VAL A 95 -29.50 -14.39 2.16
C VAL A 95 -30.41 -15.40 2.86
N ASP A 96 -31.40 -15.94 2.15
CA ASP A 96 -32.33 -16.91 2.77
C ASP A 96 -31.80 -18.33 2.78
N ASP A 97 -31.03 -18.72 1.76
CA ASP A 97 -30.32 -20.00 1.71
C ASP A 97 -28.96 -19.85 2.41
N VAL A 98 -28.84 -20.43 3.60
CA VAL A 98 -27.63 -20.38 4.44
C VAL A 98 -27.11 -21.79 4.70
N ASP A 99 -25.79 -21.94 4.72
CA ASP A 99 -25.16 -23.25 4.93
C ASP A 99 -25.38 -23.81 6.36
N GLU A 100 -25.42 -22.94 7.37
CA GLU A 100 -25.59 -23.31 8.77
C GLU A 100 -26.37 -22.23 9.56
N VAL A 101 -27.22 -22.67 10.51
CA VAL A 101 -27.93 -21.79 11.45
C VAL A 101 -27.53 -22.13 12.88
N VAL A 102 -26.77 -21.24 13.51
CA VAL A 102 -26.41 -21.33 14.94
C VAL A 102 -27.36 -20.45 15.76
N ILE A 103 -28.15 -21.07 16.64
CA ILE A 103 -29.16 -20.38 17.43
C ILE A 103 -28.56 -19.92 18.76
N HIS A 104 -28.57 -18.60 19.00
CA HIS A 104 -28.15 -18.00 20.27
C HIS A 104 -29.37 -17.55 21.08
N LYS A 105 -29.82 -18.37 22.04
CA LYS A 105 -30.90 -18.03 22.97
C LYS A 105 -30.37 -17.60 24.34
N PRO A 106 -30.94 -16.58 24.97
CA PRO A 106 -30.64 -16.30 26.37
C PRO A 106 -31.20 -17.43 27.25
N THR A 107 -30.36 -17.97 28.13
CA THR A 107 -30.76 -19.04 29.07
C THR A 107 -31.33 -18.49 30.38
N SER A 108 -31.00 -17.23 30.71
CA SER A 108 -31.43 -16.58 31.94
C SER A 108 -31.66 -15.09 31.73
N CYS A 109 -32.54 -14.52 32.55
CA CYS A 109 -32.81 -13.09 32.58
C CYS A 109 -31.59 -12.34 33.12
N THR A 110 -31.10 -11.34 32.38
CA THR A 110 -29.95 -10.52 32.79
C THR A 110 -30.21 -9.65 34.01
N GLY A 111 -31.47 -9.39 34.36
CA GLY A 111 -31.86 -8.59 35.52
C GLY A 111 -31.99 -9.40 36.82
N CYS A 112 -32.71 -10.52 36.78
CA CYS A 112 -33.05 -11.30 37.99
C CYS A 112 -32.52 -12.74 37.99
N GLY A 113 -31.86 -13.20 36.92
CA GLY A 113 -31.31 -14.55 36.81
C GLY A 113 -32.33 -15.67 36.60
N THR A 114 -33.63 -15.36 36.52
CA THR A 114 -34.67 -16.37 36.27
C THR A 114 -34.42 -17.08 34.94
N LEU A 115 -34.61 -18.39 34.90
CA LEU A 115 -34.42 -19.21 33.72
C LEU A 115 -35.46 -18.84 32.65
N LEU A 116 -35.00 -18.65 31.41
CA LEU A 116 -35.85 -18.30 30.27
C LEU A 116 -36.10 -19.54 29.41
N LEU A 117 -37.38 -19.80 29.11
CA LEU A 117 -37.83 -20.88 28.24
C LEU A 117 -38.67 -20.29 27.11
N GLY A 118 -38.51 -20.77 25.89
CA GLY A 118 -39.34 -20.40 24.75
C GLY A 118 -38.58 -20.24 23.43
N ASP A 119 -39.34 -19.80 22.44
CA ASP A 119 -38.93 -19.56 21.06
C ASP A 119 -39.43 -18.20 20.60
N ASP A 120 -38.58 -17.46 19.91
CA ASP A 120 -38.95 -16.23 19.22
C ASP A 120 -39.24 -16.59 17.74
N PRO A 121 -40.48 -16.38 17.24
CA PRO A 121 -40.82 -16.68 15.85
C PRO A 121 -40.19 -15.70 14.84
N ALA A 122 -39.63 -14.57 15.30
CA ALA A 122 -39.02 -13.55 14.45
C ALA A 122 -37.66 -13.07 15.01
N PRO A 123 -36.66 -13.96 15.15
CA PRO A 123 -35.38 -13.62 15.76
C PRO A 123 -34.60 -12.63 14.89
N TYR A 124 -33.80 -11.79 15.54
CA TYR A 124 -32.81 -10.97 14.85
C TYR A 124 -31.81 -11.85 14.11
N ARG A 125 -31.66 -11.62 12.79
CA ARG A 125 -30.74 -12.36 11.92
C ARG A 125 -29.43 -11.59 11.74
N HIS A 126 -28.32 -12.21 12.14
CA HIS A 126 -26.97 -11.77 11.81
C HIS A 126 -26.29 -12.87 11.00
N GLN A 127 -25.76 -12.53 9.82
CA GLN A 127 -25.13 -13.48 8.93
C GLN A 127 -23.65 -13.15 8.76
N VAL A 128 -22.82 -14.18 8.89
CA VAL A 128 -21.39 -14.13 8.61
C VAL A 128 -21.15 -14.93 7.35
N THR A 129 -20.52 -14.32 6.34
CA THR A 129 -20.07 -15.01 5.13
C THR A 129 -18.57 -15.19 5.26
N GLU A 130 -18.12 -16.43 5.30
CA GLU A 130 -16.71 -16.80 5.49
C GLU A 130 -16.19 -17.59 4.27
N LEU A 131 -14.89 -17.49 4.02
CA LEU A 131 -14.23 -18.33 3.04
C LEU A 131 -14.07 -19.75 3.62
N PRO A 132 -14.41 -20.80 2.86
CA PRO A 132 -14.16 -22.16 3.31
C PRO A 132 -12.65 -22.39 3.44
N ILE A 133 -12.27 -23.34 4.30
CA ILE A 133 -10.88 -23.79 4.39
C ILE A 133 -10.48 -24.36 3.02
N VAL A 134 -9.55 -23.70 2.33
CA VAL A 134 -9.13 -24.09 1.00
C VAL A 134 -7.98 -25.09 1.11
N LYS A 135 -8.20 -26.34 0.68
CA LYS A 135 -7.14 -27.36 0.57
C LYS A 135 -6.97 -27.78 -0.88
N PRO A 136 -5.73 -27.92 -1.38
CA PRO A 136 -5.51 -28.42 -2.73
C PRO A 136 -5.96 -29.88 -2.82
N ILE A 137 -6.76 -30.19 -3.84
CA ILE A 137 -7.09 -31.58 -4.19
C ILE A 137 -6.01 -32.05 -5.15
N VAL A 138 -5.17 -32.98 -4.70
CA VAL A 138 -4.11 -33.59 -5.52
C VAL A 138 -4.61 -34.93 -6.04
N ILE A 139 -4.70 -35.07 -7.36
CA ILE A 139 -5.11 -36.30 -8.04
C ILE A 139 -3.88 -36.90 -8.72
N GLU A 140 -3.49 -38.10 -8.32
CA GLU A 140 -2.39 -38.83 -8.94
C GLU A 140 -2.91 -39.75 -10.05
N HIS A 141 -2.37 -39.60 -11.25
CA HIS A 141 -2.69 -40.47 -12.38
C HIS A 141 -1.57 -41.48 -12.59
N GLN A 142 -1.81 -42.73 -12.18
CA GLN A 142 -0.85 -43.81 -12.32
C GLN A 142 -1.00 -44.51 -13.67
N VAL A 143 0.11 -44.58 -14.40
CA VAL A 143 0.19 -45.28 -15.68
C VAL A 143 1.00 -46.56 -15.50
N HIS A 144 0.32 -47.69 -15.46
CA HIS A 144 0.95 -49.00 -15.27
C HIS A 144 1.57 -49.53 -16.57
N ARG A 145 2.57 -50.38 -16.40
CA ARG A 145 3.17 -51.21 -17.45
C ARG A 145 3.00 -52.67 -17.07
N LEU A 146 2.50 -53.48 -18.00
CA LEU A 146 2.26 -54.92 -17.85
C LEU A 146 2.84 -55.67 -19.05
N GLU A 147 3.31 -56.89 -18.82
CA GLU A 147 3.84 -57.76 -19.89
C GLU A 147 2.79 -58.77 -20.35
N CYS A 148 2.70 -59.04 -21.67
CA CYS A 148 1.83 -60.13 -22.13
C CYS A 148 2.40 -61.47 -21.67
N PRO A 149 1.63 -62.31 -20.97
CA PRO A 149 2.08 -63.67 -20.64
C PRO A 149 2.29 -64.54 -21.88
N CYS A 150 1.74 -64.14 -23.02
CA CYS A 150 1.76 -64.88 -24.27
C CYS A 150 3.06 -64.71 -25.08
N CYS A 151 3.57 -63.49 -25.17
CA CYS A 151 4.67 -63.12 -26.07
C CYS A 151 5.74 -62.26 -25.40
N GLY A 152 5.58 -61.94 -24.11
CA GLY A 152 6.49 -61.07 -23.36
C GLY A 152 6.43 -59.59 -23.73
N GLN A 153 5.52 -59.17 -24.64
CA GLN A 153 5.42 -57.77 -25.05
C GLN A 153 5.03 -56.88 -23.86
N SER A 154 5.84 -55.85 -23.60
CA SER A 154 5.53 -54.81 -22.62
C SER A 154 4.51 -53.83 -23.17
N ASN A 155 3.39 -53.66 -22.46
CA ASN A 155 2.31 -52.73 -22.76
C ASN A 155 2.22 -51.70 -21.63
N ARG A 156 2.27 -50.41 -21.97
CA ARG A 156 2.06 -49.32 -21.02
C ARG A 156 0.71 -48.69 -21.29
N GLY A 157 -0.04 -48.34 -20.24
CA GLY A 157 -1.21 -47.49 -20.38
C GLY A 157 -0.84 -46.11 -20.92
N GLU A 158 -1.85 -45.33 -21.27
CA GLU A 158 -1.68 -43.95 -21.70
C GLU A 158 -2.54 -43.02 -20.84
N LEU A 159 -2.06 -41.80 -20.61
CA LEU A 159 -2.88 -40.78 -20.00
C LEU A 159 -3.88 -40.25 -21.03
N LEU A 160 -5.08 -39.90 -20.58
CA LEU A 160 -5.99 -39.12 -21.40
C LEU A 160 -5.33 -37.78 -21.78
N PRO A 161 -5.49 -37.28 -23.01
CA PRO A 161 -4.85 -36.04 -23.47
C PRO A 161 -5.11 -34.83 -22.56
N GLU A 162 -6.31 -34.75 -22.00
CA GLU A 162 -6.72 -33.68 -21.08
C GLU A 162 -5.86 -33.68 -19.81
N VAL A 163 -5.58 -34.86 -19.24
CA VAL A 163 -4.74 -35.04 -18.05
C VAL A 163 -3.27 -34.76 -18.37
N ALA A 164 -2.80 -35.17 -19.55
CA ALA A 164 -1.42 -34.98 -19.96
C ALA A 164 -1.07 -33.51 -20.29
N SER A 165 -2.08 -32.67 -20.52
CA SER A 165 -1.89 -31.29 -20.99
C SER A 165 -1.30 -30.34 -19.94
N SER A 166 -1.51 -30.60 -18.65
CA SER A 166 -1.15 -29.69 -17.57
C SER A 166 -1.00 -30.41 -16.24
N TRP A 167 -0.08 -29.93 -15.40
CA TRP A 167 0.07 -30.34 -14.00
C TRP A 167 -0.98 -29.72 -13.06
N PHE A 168 -1.74 -28.75 -13.56
CA PHE A 168 -2.78 -28.04 -12.82
C PHE A 168 -4.14 -28.32 -13.43
N GLY A 169 -5.13 -28.60 -12.57
CA GLY A 169 -6.51 -28.78 -13.00
C GLY A 169 -7.15 -27.49 -13.52
N PRO A 170 -8.28 -27.59 -14.24
CA PRO A 170 -8.91 -26.46 -14.93
C PRO A 170 -9.27 -25.31 -13.98
N ASN A 171 -9.75 -25.60 -12.76
CA ASN A 171 -10.12 -24.57 -11.79
C ASN A 171 -8.92 -23.73 -11.34
N VAL A 172 -7.74 -24.35 -11.16
CA VAL A 172 -6.52 -23.62 -10.80
C VAL A 172 -6.07 -22.74 -11.96
N ILE A 173 -6.10 -23.27 -13.19
CA ILE A 173 -5.77 -22.50 -14.40
C ILE A 173 -6.69 -21.29 -14.55
N SER A 174 -8.01 -21.50 -14.41
CA SER A 174 -9.00 -20.43 -14.50
C SER A 174 -8.81 -19.36 -13.43
N LEU A 175 -8.53 -19.76 -12.18
CA LEU A 175 -8.25 -18.83 -11.08
C LEU A 175 -7.00 -17.98 -11.37
N VAL A 176 -5.90 -18.60 -11.82
CA VAL A 176 -4.69 -17.89 -12.22
C VAL A 176 -4.98 -16.89 -13.35
N GLY A 177 -5.73 -17.32 -14.37
CA GLY A 177 -6.14 -16.46 -15.48
C GLY A 177 -6.96 -15.25 -15.03
N LEU A 178 -7.89 -15.44 -14.09
CA LEU A 178 -8.69 -14.36 -13.51
C LEU A 178 -7.83 -13.38 -12.70
N LEU A 179 -6.96 -13.90 -11.82
CA LEU A 179 -6.07 -13.10 -10.97
C LEU A 179 -5.09 -12.25 -11.78
N MET A 180 -4.49 -12.81 -12.82
CA MET A 180 -3.55 -12.09 -13.67
C MET A 180 -4.27 -11.17 -14.68
N GLY A 181 -5.36 -11.65 -15.30
CA GLY A 181 -6.06 -10.93 -16.35
C GLY A 181 -6.90 -9.77 -15.83
N ARG A 182 -7.81 -10.06 -14.89
CA ARG A 182 -8.79 -9.07 -14.38
C ARG A 182 -8.27 -8.28 -13.19
N TYR A 183 -7.54 -8.93 -12.30
CA TYR A 183 -7.01 -8.31 -11.08
C TYR A 183 -5.57 -7.83 -11.22
N ARG A 184 -4.94 -8.07 -12.38
CA ARG A 184 -3.61 -7.56 -12.75
C ARG A 184 -2.50 -7.93 -11.75
N LEU A 185 -2.66 -9.06 -11.06
CA LEU A 185 -1.61 -9.60 -10.21
C LEU A 185 -0.45 -10.13 -11.06
N SER A 186 0.77 -9.81 -10.67
CA SER A 186 1.96 -10.40 -11.28
C SER A 186 2.00 -11.90 -11.03
N LYS A 187 2.70 -12.64 -11.91
CA LYS A 187 2.93 -14.08 -11.73
C LYS A 187 3.47 -14.40 -10.32
N ARG A 188 4.40 -13.59 -9.83
CA ARG A 188 4.98 -13.73 -8.48
C ARG A 188 3.92 -13.60 -7.38
N GLN A 189 3.07 -12.58 -7.45
CA GLN A 189 2.00 -12.38 -6.47
C GLN A 189 1.00 -13.53 -6.47
N VAL A 190 0.63 -14.04 -7.65
CA VAL A 190 -0.27 -15.19 -7.75
C VAL A 190 0.36 -16.44 -7.14
N THR A 191 1.64 -16.71 -7.40
CA THR A 191 2.33 -17.84 -6.77
C THR A 191 2.36 -17.73 -5.24
N HIS A 192 2.65 -16.55 -4.68
CA HIS A 192 2.60 -16.34 -3.24
C HIS A 192 1.19 -16.55 -2.68
N LEU A 193 0.18 -15.95 -3.31
CA LEU A 193 -1.22 -16.09 -2.89
C LEU A 193 -1.64 -17.57 -2.87
N LEU A 194 -1.34 -18.32 -3.92
CA LEU A 194 -1.70 -19.75 -3.96
C LEU A 194 -0.94 -20.56 -2.92
N ALA A 195 0.33 -20.24 -2.64
CA ALA A 195 1.09 -20.91 -1.59
C ALA A 195 0.53 -20.64 -0.19
N GLU A 196 0.07 -19.41 0.08
CA GLU A 196 -0.54 -19.04 1.36
C GLU A 196 -1.96 -19.61 1.51
N CYS A 197 -2.75 -19.62 0.44
CA CYS A 197 -4.12 -20.15 0.47
C CYS A 197 -4.18 -21.69 0.50
N PHE A 198 -3.15 -22.39 0.03
CA PHE A 198 -3.11 -23.86 -0.03
C PHE A 198 -2.19 -24.50 1.02
N ALA A 199 -1.60 -23.73 1.93
CA ALA A 199 -0.83 -24.22 3.07
C ALA A 199 -1.74 -24.81 4.16
#